data_AF-A0A951HRY1-F1
#
_entry.id   AF-A0A951HRY1-F1
#
_cell.length_a   1.000
_cell.length_b   1.000
_cell.length_c   1.000
_cell.angle_alpha   90.00
_cell.angle_beta   90.00
_cell.angle_gamma   90.00
#
_symmetry.space_group_name_H-M   'P 1'
#
loop_
_entity.id
_entity.type
_entity.pdbx_description
1 polymer ?
#
loop_
_entity_poly.entity_id
_entity_poly.type
_entity_poly.pdbx_seq_one_letter_code
_entity_poly.pdbx_strand_id
1 'polypeptide(L)'
;LLGDFFVPGSATLGALADIYGLQISPEHQDYTLAAEFAERLGRPPKRGDIVHIGPIALLAEKVDKGKVTTIGLQLAEPDQPPDGDWRGKLKYFLEKVRRFFD
;
A
#
# COMPACT_ATOMS: atom_id res chain seq x y z
N LEU A 1 11.15 3.69 0.99
CA LEU A 1 11.01 2.30 0.51
C LEU A 1 9.88 1.71 1.32
N LEU A 2 8.80 1.27 0.69
CA LEU A 2 7.53 0.92 1.36
C LEU A 2 7.44 -0.58 1.72
N GLY A 3 8.56 -1.24 2.05
CA GLY A 3 8.54 -2.70 2.23
C GLY A 3 9.79 -3.27 2.86
N ASP A 4 9.76 -3.43 4.18
CA ASP A 4 10.76 -4.22 4.91
C ASP A 4 10.37 -5.71 4.95
N PHE A 5 9.09 -6.02 4.66
CA PHE A 5 8.53 -7.37 4.66
C PHE A 5 7.79 -7.66 3.36
N PHE A 6 7.91 -8.90 2.88
CA PHE A 6 7.27 -9.36 1.65
C PHE A 6 6.46 -10.63 1.89
N VAL A 7 5.26 -10.68 1.32
CA VAL A 7 4.37 -11.84 1.36
C VAL A 7 3.94 -12.24 -0.06
N PRO A 8 3.61 -13.52 -0.30
CA PRO A 8 3.05 -13.93 -1.57
C PRO A 8 1.65 -13.33 -1.77
N GLY A 9 1.28 -13.04 -3.01
CA GLY A 9 -0.08 -12.54 -3.34
C GLY A 9 -1.20 -13.52 -3.00
N SER A 10 -0.86 -14.80 -2.79
CA SER A 10 -1.78 -15.85 -2.32
C SER A 10 -2.02 -15.84 -0.81
N ALA A 11 -1.30 -15.03 -0.03
CA ALA A 11 -1.62 -14.83 1.37
C ALA A 11 -3.05 -14.26 1.49
N THR A 12 -3.73 -14.54 2.60
CA THR A 12 -5.11 -14.12 2.82
C THR A 12 -5.19 -12.88 3.71
N LEU A 13 -6.31 -12.15 3.62
CA LEU A 13 -6.63 -11.05 4.53
C LEU A 13 -6.71 -11.53 5.98
N GLY A 14 -7.22 -12.73 6.23
CA GLY A 14 -7.27 -13.35 7.56
C GLY A 14 -5.88 -13.57 8.15
N ALA A 15 -4.96 -14.17 7.38
CA ALA A 15 -3.59 -14.38 7.86
C ALA A 15 -2.87 -13.06 8.15
N LEU A 16 -3.12 -12.02 7.35
CA LEU A 16 -2.60 -10.67 7.63
C LEU A 16 -3.22 -10.09 8.91
N ALA A 17 -4.52 -10.29 9.11
CA ALA A 17 -5.25 -9.83 10.27
C ALA A 17 -4.76 -10.47 11.57
N ASP A 18 -4.48 -11.76 11.57
CA ASP A 18 -3.97 -12.48 12.74
C ASP A 18 -2.58 -11.98 13.18
N ILE A 19 -1.72 -11.65 12.21
CA ILE A 19 -0.35 -11.17 12.48
C ILE A 19 -0.36 -9.73 13.01
N TYR A 20 -1.21 -8.87 12.45
CA TYR A 20 -1.21 -7.42 12.72
C TYR A 20 -2.38 -6.95 13.59
N GLY A 21 -3.25 -7.85 14.04
CA GLY A 21 -4.42 -7.52 14.86
C GLY A 21 -5.50 -6.71 14.12
N LEU A 22 -5.63 -6.90 12.81
CA LEU A 22 -6.65 -6.19 12.02
C LEU A 22 -8.04 -6.78 12.25
N GLN A 23 -9.07 -5.94 12.18
CA GLN A 23 -10.46 -6.41 12.14
C GLN A 23 -10.88 -6.62 10.68
N ILE A 24 -10.96 -7.88 10.27
CA ILE A 24 -11.46 -8.30 8.95
C ILE A 24 -12.76 -9.07 9.13
N SER A 25 -13.76 -8.74 8.31
CA SER A 25 -15.05 -9.45 8.31
C SER A 25 -14.84 -10.95 8.06
N PRO A 26 -15.55 -11.85 8.75
CA PRO A 26 -15.41 -13.31 8.56
C PRO A 26 -15.52 -13.76 7.10
N GLU A 27 -16.37 -13.08 6.32
CA GLU A 27 -16.59 -13.39 4.89
C GLU A 27 -15.38 -13.09 4.00
N HIS A 28 -14.42 -12.31 4.47
CA HIS A 28 -13.21 -11.91 3.73
C HIS A 28 -11.95 -12.62 4.23
N GLN A 29 -12.05 -13.50 5.23
CA GLN A 29 -10.90 -14.18 5.85
C GLN A 29 -10.05 -14.96 4.84
N ASP A 30 -10.71 -15.64 3.89
CA ASP A 30 -10.06 -16.44 2.84
C ASP A 30 -9.70 -15.64 1.58
N TYR A 31 -10.01 -14.34 1.56
CA TYR A 31 -9.77 -13.51 0.38
C TYR A 31 -8.28 -13.24 0.22
N THR A 32 -7.74 -13.56 -0.95
CA THR A 32 -6.31 -13.38 -1.21
C THR A 32 -5.96 -11.91 -1.38
N LEU A 33 -4.76 -11.51 -0.95
CA LEU A 33 -4.30 -10.15 -1.13
C LEU A 33 -4.22 -9.75 -2.62
N ALA A 34 -3.91 -10.69 -3.52
CA ALA A 34 -3.94 -10.44 -4.96
C ALA A 34 -5.36 -10.13 -5.48
N ALA A 35 -6.38 -10.81 -4.95
CA ALA A 35 -7.78 -10.54 -5.28
C ALA A 35 -8.22 -9.17 -4.75
N GLU A 36 -7.84 -8.84 -3.52
CA GLU A 36 -8.08 -7.51 -2.93
C GLU A 36 -7.52 -6.38 -3.80
N PHE A 37 -6.32 -6.56 -4.36
CA PHE A 37 -5.74 -5.59 -5.31
C PHE A 37 -6.59 -5.41 -6.56
N ALA A 38 -7.07 -6.50 -7.16
CA ALA A 38 -7.89 -6.45 -8.37
C ALA A 38 -9.24 -5.76 -8.10
N GLU A 39 -9.86 -6.08 -6.97
CA GLU A 39 -11.13 -5.51 -6.55
C GLU A 39 -11.01 -4.01 -6.25
N ARG A 40 -10.06 -3.62 -5.39
CA ARG A 40 -9.86 -2.22 -4.97
C ARG A 40 -9.49 -1.29 -6.11
N LEU A 41 -8.69 -1.77 -7.06
CA LEU A 41 -8.25 -0.94 -8.18
C LEU A 41 -9.27 -0.89 -9.31
N GLY A 42 -10.17 -1.88 -9.42
CA GLY A 42 -11.11 -2.01 -10.55
C GLY A 42 -10.42 -2.21 -11.91
N ARG A 43 -9.12 -2.52 -11.91
CA ARG A 43 -8.28 -2.74 -13.09
C ARG A 43 -7.16 -3.74 -12.78
N PRO A 44 -6.52 -4.34 -13.80
CA PRO A 44 -5.31 -5.11 -13.58
C PRO A 44 -4.26 -4.31 -12.79
N PRO A 45 -3.71 -4.87 -11.70
CA PRO A 45 -2.65 -4.25 -10.92
C PRO A 45 -1.38 -4.05 -11.74
N LYS A 46 -0.60 -3.04 -11.36
CA LYS A 46 0.71 -2.69 -11.89
C LYS A 46 1.70 -2.60 -10.74
N ARG A 47 2.99 -2.84 -11.04
CA ARG A 47 4.05 -2.68 -10.07
C ARG A 47 4.03 -1.25 -9.52
N GLY A 48 4.12 -1.12 -8.20
CA GLY A 48 4.07 0.16 -7.50
C GLY A 48 2.67 0.65 -7.13
N ASP A 49 1.59 -0.05 -7.53
CA ASP A 49 0.26 0.25 -7.02
C ASP A 49 0.22 0.02 -5.50
N ILE A 50 -0.53 0.88 -4.80
CA ILE A 50 -0.70 0.81 -3.34
C ILE A 50 -2.19 0.65 -3.02
N VAL A 51 -2.51 -0.31 -2.15
CA VAL A 51 -3.85 -0.52 -1.58
C VAL A 51 -3.74 -0.42 -0.07
N HIS A 52 -4.70 0.27 0.56
CA HIS A 52 -4.72 0.44 2.02
C HIS A 52 -5.77 -0.45 2.67
N ILE A 53 -5.37 -1.14 3.74
CA ILE A 53 -6.24 -1.97 4.58
C ILE A 53 -6.06 -1.54 6.03
N GLY A 54 -7.03 -0.76 6.53
CA GLY A 54 -6.89 -0.11 7.84
C GLY A 54 -5.61 0.73 7.89
N PRO A 55 -4.72 0.52 8.87
CA PRO A 55 -3.45 1.22 9.01
C PRO A 55 -2.31 0.61 8.18
N ILE A 56 -2.56 -0.36 7.32
CA ILE A 56 -1.50 -1.04 6.54
C ILE A 56 -1.56 -0.60 5.08
N ALA A 57 -0.41 -0.21 4.54
CA ALA A 57 -0.21 -0.02 3.11
C ALA A 57 0.36 -1.31 2.50
N LEU A 58 -0.31 -1.80 1.46
CA LEU A 58 0.11 -2.93 0.65
C LEU A 58 0.67 -2.40 -0.67
N LEU A 59 1.93 -2.72 -0.96
CA LEU A 59 2.61 -2.36 -2.21
C LEU A 59 2.63 -3.55 -3.17
N ALA A 60 2.20 -3.35 -4.42
CA ALA A 60 2.41 -4.33 -5.48
C ALA A 60 3.90 -4.37 -5.91
N GLU A 61 4.71 -5.20 -5.25
CA GLU A 61 6.14 -5.31 -5.51
C GLU A 61 6.44 -6.04 -6.82
N LYS A 62 5.77 -7.19 -7.05
CA LYS A 62 5.88 -7.96 -8.30
C LYS A 62 4.50 -8.26 -8.85
N VAL A 63 4.35 -8.09 -10.16
CA VAL A 63 3.13 -8.39 -10.90
C VAL A 63 3.48 -9.29 -12.07
N ASP A 64 2.75 -10.40 -12.21
CA ASP A 64 2.80 -11.29 -13.36
C ASP A 64 1.41 -11.41 -13.98
N LYS A 65 1.31 -11.26 -15.30
CA LYS A 65 0.06 -11.41 -16.08
C LYS A 65 -1.15 -10.67 -15.47
N GLY A 66 -0.93 -9.46 -14.96
CA GLY A 66 -1.99 -8.65 -14.35
C GLY A 66 -2.48 -9.17 -12.99
N LYS A 67 -1.66 -9.94 -12.27
CA LYS A 67 -1.90 -10.35 -10.88
C LYS A 67 -0.67 -10.04 -10.04
N VAL A 68 -0.89 -9.52 -8.83
CA VAL A 68 0.20 -9.28 -7.89
C VAL A 68 0.68 -10.62 -7.34
N THR A 69 1.98 -10.90 -7.45
CA THR A 69 2.60 -12.15 -6.98
C THR A 69 3.40 -11.94 -5.71
N THR A 70 3.91 -10.73 -5.48
CA THR A 70 4.65 -10.35 -4.29
C THR A 70 4.17 -9.01 -3.82
N ILE A 71 3.86 -8.92 -2.53
CA ILE A 71 3.32 -7.74 -1.88
C ILE A 71 4.31 -7.29 -0.82
N GLY A 72 4.70 -6.01 -0.88
CA GLY A 72 5.40 -5.34 0.21
C GLY A 72 4.41 -4.86 1.26
N LEU A 73 4.73 -5.06 2.52
CA LEU A 73 3.92 -4.60 3.66
C LEU A 73 4.59 -3.41 4.34
N GLN A 74 3.82 -2.37 4.60
CA GLN A 74 4.23 -1.26 5.44
C GLN A 74 3.12 -0.85 6.40
N LEU A 75 3.47 -0.68 7.67
CA LEU A 75 2.60 -0.02 8.62
C LEU A 75 2.59 1.47 8.27
N ALA A 76 1.41 2.02 8.00
CA ALA A 76 1.27 3.46 7.87
C ALA A 76 1.63 4.08 9.22
N GLU A 77 2.72 4.85 9.26
CA GLU A 77 2.97 5.73 10.39
C GLU A 77 1.80 6.72 10.49
N PRO A 78 1.22 6.94 11.68
CA PRO A 78 0.02 7.76 11.85
C PRO A 78 0.18 9.22 11.38
N ASP A 79 1.39 9.66 11.05
CA ASP A 79 1.72 11.03 10.62
C ASP A 79 2.29 11.15 9.19
N GLN A 80 2.30 10.08 8.39
CA GLN A 80 2.72 10.19 6.99
C GLN A 80 1.50 10.46 6.09
N PRO A 81 1.37 11.67 5.50
CA PRO A 81 0.31 11.93 4.54
C PRO A 81 0.46 10.96 3.35
N PRO A 82 -0.65 10.45 2.79
CA PRO A 82 -0.60 9.45 1.73
C PRO A 82 0.27 9.94 0.58
N ASP A 83 1.28 9.14 0.25
CA ASP A 83 2.21 9.41 -0.84
C ASP A 83 1.45 9.54 -2.16
N GLY A 84 1.17 10.78 -2.52
CA GLY A 84 0.33 11.10 -3.68
C GLY A 84 -0.04 12.58 -3.79
N ASP A 85 0.11 13.37 -2.73
CA ASP A 85 -0.18 14.81 -2.82
C ASP A 85 0.99 15.61 -3.43
N TRP A 86 0.99 15.75 -4.77
CA TRP A 86 1.87 16.68 -5.48
C TRP A 86 1.76 18.11 -4.95
N ARG A 87 0.62 18.49 -4.33
CA ARG A 87 0.41 19.83 -3.77
C ARG A 87 1.22 20.05 -2.49
N GLY A 88 1.37 19.02 -1.66
CA GLY A 88 2.21 19.06 -0.46
C GLY A 88 3.70 19.22 -0.75
N LYS A 89 4.23 18.46 -1.72
CA LYS A 89 5.65 18.54 -2.11
C LYS A 89 6.00 19.88 -2.77
N LEU A 90 5.09 20.47 -3.53
CA LEU A 90 5.32 21.78 -4.17
C LEU A 90 5.42 22.92 -3.14
N LYS A 91 4.58 22.89 -2.09
CA LYS A 91 4.65 23.89 -1.01
C LYS A 91 5.97 23.81 -0.25
N TYR A 92 6.42 22.60 0.07
CA TYR A 92 7.71 22.38 0.74
C TYR A 92 8.91 22.84 -0.11
N PHE A 93 8.87 22.60 -1.42
CA PHE A 93 9.93 23.03 -2.33
C PHE A 93 9.96 24.55 -2.54
N LEU A 94 8.80 25.20 -2.66
CA LEU A 94 8.69 26.67 -2.79
C LEU A 94 9.19 27.41 -1.53
N GLU A 95 8.93 26.85 -0.34
CA GLU A 95 9.40 27.46 0.92
C GLU A 95 10.93 27.37 1.06
N LYS A 96 11.54 26.30 0.54
CA LYS A 96 12.99 26.10 0.58
C LYS A 96 13.75 26.98 -0.42
N VAL A 97 13.17 27.27 -1.59
CA VAL A 97 13.81 28.14 -2.62
C VAL A 97 13.84 29.60 -2.17
N ARG A 98 12.83 30.07 -1.42
CA ARG A 98 12.80 31.45 -0.89
C ARG A 98 13.93 31.74 0.11
N ARG A 99 14.34 30.74 0.90
CA ARG A 99 15.42 30.90 1.89
C ARG A 99 16.84 30.86 1.29
N PHE A 100 16.96 30.52 0.01
CA PHE A 100 18.25 30.48 -0.69
C PHE A 100 18.53 31.76 -1.50
N PHE A 101 17.54 32.66 -1.61
CA PHE A 101 17.61 33.91 -2.37
C PHE A 101 17.44 35.17 -1.50
N ASP A 102 17.50 35.01 -0.17
CA ASP A 102 17.76 36.06 0.85
C ASP A 102 19.08 35.68 1.55
#